data_AF-A0A537NLW9-F1
#
_entry.id   AF-A0A537NLW9-F1
#
_cell.length_a   1.000
_cell.length_b   1.000
_cell.length_c   1.000
_cell.angle_alpha   90.00
_cell.angle_beta   90.00
_cell.angle_gamma   90.00
#
_symmetry.space_group_name_H-M   'P 1'
#
loop_
_entity.id
_entity.type
_entity.pdbx_description
1 polymer ?
#
loop_
_entity_poly.entity_id
_entity_poly.type
_entity_poly.pdbx_seq_one_letter_code
_entity_poly.pdbx_strand_id
1 'polypeptide(L)' 'MAADKIVLEPDVRGSYKFSFSSPRGEISGRVSVGTEGPPDRRSEADKQQAAKNQILALSRELGEACADTMAPSS' A
#
# COMPACT_ATOMS: atom_id res chain seq x y z
N MET A 1 2.59 0.49 -22.60
CA MET A 1 1.53 0.12 -21.63
C MET A 1 1.61 1.10 -20.49
N ALA A 2 0.55 1.87 -20.23
CA ALA A 2 0.49 2.76 -19.07
C ALA A 2 0.51 1.89 -17.81
N ALA A 3 1.29 2.26 -16.80
CA ALA A 3 1.27 1.56 -15.52
C ALA A 3 -0.15 1.59 -14.96
N ASP A 4 -0.70 0.41 -14.65
CA ASP A 4 -2.02 0.29 -14.05
C ASP A 4 -2.06 1.13 -12.76
N LYS A 5 -2.94 2.12 -12.75
CA LYS A 5 -2.99 3.15 -11.71
C LYS A 5 -3.56 2.52 -10.43
N ILE A 6 -2.82 2.60 -9.33
CA ILE A 6 -3.36 2.27 -8.00
C ILE A 6 -4.54 3.20 -7.71
N VAL A 7 -5.70 2.61 -7.45
CA VAL A 7 -6.89 3.31 -6.98
C VAL A 7 -6.81 3.37 -5.45
N LEU A 8 -7.01 4.56 -4.88
CA LEU A 8 -7.05 4.78 -3.44
C LEU A 8 -8.43 5.28 -3.05
N GLU A 9 -9.09 4.57 -2.16
CA GLU A 9 -10.38 4.96 -1.60
C GLU A 9 -10.21 5.27 -0.10
N PRO A 10 -10.66 6.43 0.37
CA PRO A 10 -10.71 6.71 1.80
C PRO A 10 -11.56 5.65 2.51
N ASP A 11 -11.08 5.15 3.65
CA ASP A 11 -11.81 4.16 4.44
C ASP A 11 -12.15 4.75 5.82
N VAL A 12 -11.66 4.17 6.93
CA VAL A 12 -11.82 4.79 8.27
C VAL A 12 -10.69 5.77 8.57
N ARG A 13 -10.86 6.62 9.60
CA ARG A 13 -9.92 7.70 9.99
C ARG A 13 -8.45 7.36 9.74
N GLY A 14 -7.87 8.04 8.75
CA GLY A 14 -6.45 7.91 8.44
C GLY A 14 -6.06 6.62 7.71
N SER A 15 -6.99 5.90 7.08
CA SER A 15 -6.70 4.71 6.28
C SER A 15 -7.29 4.79 4.88
N TYR A 16 -6.63 4.10 3.94
CA TYR A 16 -7.02 4.00 2.55
C TYR A 16 -7.10 2.53 2.16
N LYS A 17 -8.17 2.16 1.46
CA LYS A 17 -8.22 0.93 0.68
C LYS A 17 -7.50 1.18 -0.63
N PHE A 18 -6.73 0.20 -1.09
CA PHE A 18 -6.09 0.24 -2.38
C PHE A 18 -6.41 -0.99 -3.20
N SER A 19 -6.52 -0.79 -4.50
CA SER A 19 -6.63 -1.87 -5.47
C SER A 19 -5.67 -1.61 -6.63
N PHE A 20 -4.94 -2.65 -7.00
CA PHE A 20 -4.02 -2.71 -8.13
C PHE A 20 -4.37 -3.92 -8.98
N SER A 21 -4.76 -3.69 -10.21
CA SER A 21 -5.04 -4.75 -11.17
C SER A 21 -3.91 -4.79 -12.20
N SER A 22 -3.50 -5.99 -12.61
CA SER A 22 -2.49 -6.22 -13.64
C SER A 22 -2.92 -7.39 -14.53
N PRO A 23 -2.27 -7.61 -15.69
CA PRO A 23 -2.55 -8.80 -16.52
C PRO A 23 -2.34 -10.14 -15.80
N ARG A 24 -1.58 -10.16 -14.70
CA ARG A 24 -1.31 -11.38 -13.91
C ARG A 24 -2.33 -11.61 -12.80
N GLY A 25 -3.20 -10.65 -12.53
CA GLY A 25 -4.16 -10.69 -11.43
C GLY A 25 -4.27 -9.36 -10.69
N GLU A 26 -5.05 -9.39 -9.61
CA GLU A 26 -5.38 -8.23 -8.79
C GLU A 26 -4.82 -8.39 -7.37
N ILE A 27 -4.33 -7.28 -6.82
CA ILE A 27 -3.93 -7.14 -5.43
C ILE A 27 -4.75 -6.00 -4.84
N SER A 28 -5.48 -6.28 -3.77
CA SER A 28 -6.19 -5.29 -2.98
C SER A 28 -5.76 -5.37 -1.52
N GLY A 29 -5.88 -4.25 -0.81
CA GLY A 29 -5.49 -4.18 0.59
C GLY A 29 -5.86 -2.86 1.24
N ARG A 30 -5.37 -2.69 2.46
CA ARG A 30 -5.60 -1.49 3.27
C ARG A 30 -4.28 -0.98 3.78
N VAL A 31 -4.07 0.33 3.71
CA VAL A 31 -2.93 1.03 4.31
C VAL A 31 -3.39 2.12 5.24
N SER A 32 -2.74 2.23 6.39
CA SER A 32 -2.96 3.31 7.35
C SER A 32 -1.90 4.40 7.15
N VAL A 33 -2.37 5.63 7.05
CA VAL A 33 -1.64 6.85 6.72
C VAL A 33 -1.98 7.90 7.76
N GLY A 34 -1.85 7.53 9.02
CA GLY A 34 -2.34 8.33 10.14
C GLY A 34 -2.27 7.47 11.39
N THR A 35 -1.15 7.62 12.09
CA THR A 35 -0.88 7.01 13.38
C THR A 35 -1.74 7.67 14.44
N GLU A 36 -2.10 6.90 15.46
CA GLU A 36 -2.55 7.39 16.76
C GLU A 36 -1.79 8.67 17.14
N GLY A 37 -2.52 9.77 17.38
CA GLY A 37 -1.91 11.08 17.58
C GLY A 37 -2.84 12.25 17.24
N PRO A 38 -2.34 13.50 17.36
CA PRO A 38 -3.12 14.70 17.08
C PRO A 38 -3.68 14.71 15.64
N PRO A 39 -4.77 15.44 15.38
CA PRO A 39 -5.48 15.40 14.11
C PRO A 39 -4.52 15.67 12.94
N ASP A 40 -4.52 14.77 11.97
CA ASP A 40 -3.68 14.88 10.78
C ASP A 40 -4.07 16.13 9.98
N ARG A 41 -3.14 17.10 9.93
CA ARG A 41 -3.31 18.39 9.26
C ARG A 41 -2.82 18.40 7.82
N ARG A 42 -2.34 17.27 7.29
CA ARG A 42 -1.89 17.17 5.90
C ARG A 42 -3.05 17.38 4.92
N SER A 43 -2.74 17.91 3.74
CA SER A 43 -3.70 18.02 2.64
C SER A 43 -4.10 16.62 2.15
N GLU A 44 -5.26 16.48 1.52
CA GLU A 44 -5.68 15.19 0.95
C GLU A 44 -4.70 14.65 -0.09
N ALA A 45 -4.08 15.52 -0.88
CA ALA A 45 -3.01 15.14 -1.82
C ALA A 45 -1.79 14.56 -1.10
N ASP A 46 -1.37 15.18 0.00
CA ASP A 46 -0.24 14.71 0.82
C ASP A 46 -0.55 13.37 1.49
N LYS A 47 -1.79 13.18 1.98
CA LYS A 47 -2.24 11.91 2.54
C LYS A 47 -2.28 10.80 1.49
N GLN A 48 -2.79 11.08 0.29
CA GLN A 48 -2.77 10.11 -0.81
C GLN A 48 -1.34 9.76 -1.23
N GLN A 49 -0.43 10.75 -1.26
CA GLN A 49 0.97 10.48 -1.58
C GLN A 49 1.63 9.62 -0.49
N ALA A 50 1.35 9.91 0.79
CA ALA A 50 1.81 9.08 1.89
C ALA A 50 1.22 7.66 1.85
N ALA A 51 -0.03 7.49 1.42
CA ALA A 51 -0.63 6.17 1.19
C ALA A 51 0.15 5.37 0.13
N LYS A 52 0.47 6.00 -1.00
CA LYS A 52 1.26 5.36 -2.07
C LYS A 52 2.65 4.99 -1.59
N ASN A 53 3.30 5.86 -0.81
CA ASN A 53 4.61 5.57 -0.24
C ASN A 53 4.56 4.35 0.69
N GLN A 54 3.51 4.20 1.50
CA GLN A 54 3.34 3.00 2.33
C GLN A 54 3.02 1.74 1.53
N ILE A 55 2.22 1.83 0.48
CA ILE A 55 2.01 0.69 -0.42
C ILE A 55 3.33 0.26 -1.06
N LEU A 56 4.17 1.22 -1.47
CA LEU A 56 5.48 0.92 -2.03
C LEU A 56 6.41 0.25 -1.00
N ALA A 57 6.44 0.73 0.24
CA ALA A 57 7.22 0.09 1.31
C ALA A 57 6.74 -1.35 1.57
N LEU A 58 5.43 -1.54 1.76
CA LEU A 58 4.83 -2.87 1.97
C LEU A 58 5.06 -3.81 0.79
N SER A 59 5.06 -3.30 -0.44
CA SER A 59 5.34 -4.14 -1.63
C SER A 59 6.77 -4.69 -1.63
N ARG A 60 7.73 -3.95 -1.07
CA ARG A 60 9.12 -4.40 -0.91
C ARG A 60 9.20 -5.46 0.19
N GLU A 61 8.61 -5.19 1.35
CA GLU A 61 8.53 -6.15 2.46
C GLU A 61 7.83 -7.45 2.05
N LEU A 62 6.74 -7.36 1.26
CA LEU A 62 6.05 -8.51 0.69
C LEU A 62 6.97 -9.30 -0.26
N GLY A 63 7.74 -8.61 -1.10
CA GLY A 63 8.72 -9.23 -1.98
C GLY A 63 9.82 -9.96 -1.22
N GLU A 64 10.34 -9.36 -0.15
CA GLU A 64 11.33 -9.96 0.76
C GLU A 64 10.75 -11.19 1.48
N ALA A 65 9.54 -11.10 2.03
CA ALA A 65 8.87 -12.21 2.69
C ALA A 65 8.60 -13.39 1.75
N CYS A 66 8.28 -13.13 0.47
CA CYS A 66 8.15 -14.19 -0.53
C CYS A 66 9.49 -14.88 -0.83
N ALA A 67 10.60 -14.14 -0.78
CA ALA A 67 11.94 -14.67 -1.05
C ALA A 67 12.44 -15.59 0.07
N ASP A 68 12.08 -15.31 1.33
CA ASP A 68 12.53 -16.07 2.51
C ASP A 68 12.03 -17.53 2.52
N THR A 69 10.86 -17.80 1.92
CA THR A 69 10.31 -19.16 1.78
C THR A 69 11.00 -20.03 0.72
N MET A 70 12.04 -19.54 0.03
CA MET A 70 12.84 -20.32 -0.93
C MET A 70 14.23 -20.71 -0.40
N ALA A 71 14.48 -20.66 0.91
CA ALA A 71 15.65 -21.33 1.47
C ALA A 71 15.38 -22.84 1.58
N PRO A 72 16.10 -23.73 0.85
CA PRO A 72 15.95 -25.15 1.05
C PRO A 72 16.40 -25.51 2.46
N SER A 73 15.48 -26.05 3.26
CA SER A 73 15.81 -26.75 4.50
C SER A 73 16.89 -27.78 4.19
N SER A 74 18.09 -27.55 4.72
CA SER A 74 19.22 -28.47 4.61
C SER A 74 19.08 -29.62 5.60
#